data_AF-A0A3C1YGM2-F1
#
_entry.id   AF-A0A3C1YGM2-F1
#
_cell.length_a   1.000
_cell.length_b   1.000
_cell.length_c   1.000
_cell.angle_alpha   90.00
_cell.angle_beta   90.00
_cell.angle_gamma   90.00
#
_symmetry.space_group_name_H-M   'P 1'
#
loop_
_entity.id
_entity.type
_entity.pdbx_description
1 polymer ?
#
loop_
_entity_poly.entity_id
_entity_poly.type
_entity_poly.pdbx_seq_one_letter_code
_entity_poly.pdbx_strand_id
1 'polypeptide(L)'
;MILIRIGEKIISRAKIEDALQQILELRAAGFSQQEVAGRLGLDRTFISRLETLGEVRKGKRLAVIGFPLRNKEEIGAVAGSRGVEFTWLMDEKERWELVRGQSAIDFFNLVMEKITVLQHFDVIIIIGSRKWFKIAEALLDGQVLFLELGSSPITEDCILDPQCFASVLDQVMAQTPRDKNI
;
A
#
# COMPACT_ATOMS: atom_id res chain seq x y z
N MET A 1 -19.99 -1.48 37.79
CA MET A 1 -20.66 -1.89 36.54
C MET A 1 -21.52 -0.74 36.06
N ILE A 2 -21.16 -0.10 34.94
CA ILE A 2 -21.94 1.02 34.38
C ILE A 2 -22.99 0.44 33.44
N LEU A 3 -24.26 0.68 33.75
CA LEU A 3 -25.41 0.30 32.93
C LEU A 3 -25.94 1.55 32.20
N ILE A 4 -26.21 1.40 30.92
CA ILE A 4 -26.73 2.47 30.05
C ILE A 4 -28.10 2.05 29.55
N ARG A 5 -29.11 2.91 29.73
CA ARG A 5 -30.45 2.65 29.21
C ARG A 5 -30.60 3.29 27.84
N ILE A 6 -30.97 2.51 26.83
CA ILE A 6 -31.23 2.97 25.47
C ILE A 6 -32.61 2.44 25.05
N GLY A 7 -33.61 3.33 25.07
CA GLY A 7 -35.01 2.95 24.90
C GLY A 7 -35.43 1.90 25.93
N GLU A 8 -35.84 0.73 25.45
CA GLU A 8 -36.24 -0.39 26.29
C GLU A 8 -35.07 -1.30 26.72
N LYS A 9 -33.86 -1.08 26.19
CA LYS A 9 -32.70 -1.93 26.47
C LYS A 9 -31.87 -1.39 27.63
N ILE A 10 -31.37 -2.30 28.46
CA ILE A 10 -30.31 -2.01 29.44
C ILE A 10 -29.03 -2.65 28.92
N ILE A 11 -28.02 -1.82 28.67
CA ILE A 11 -26.74 -2.20 28.08
C ILE A 11 -25.66 -2.14 29.16
N SER A 12 -24.83 -3.18 29.24
CA SER A 12 -23.65 -3.17 30.11
C SER A 12 -22.46 -2.61 29.36
N ARG A 13 -21.91 -1.49 29.84
CA ARG A 13 -20.69 -0.89 29.27
C ARG A 13 -19.50 -1.85 29.36
N ALA A 14 -19.35 -2.54 30.48
CA ALA A 14 -18.27 -3.51 30.67
C ALA A 14 -18.29 -4.64 29.63
N LYS A 15 -19.49 -5.17 29.31
CA LYS A 15 -19.62 -6.21 28.29
C LYS A 15 -19.24 -5.73 26.88
N ILE A 16 -19.49 -4.45 26.59
CA ILE A 16 -19.06 -3.85 25.32
C ILE A 16 -17.53 -3.76 25.31
N GLU A 17 -16.93 -3.20 26.36
CA GLU A 17 -15.48 -3.04 26.47
C GLU A 17 -14.75 -4.40 26.34
N ASP A 18 -15.25 -5.45 27.02
CA ASP A 18 -14.70 -6.81 26.90
C ASP A 18 -14.81 -7.35 25.46
N ALA A 19 -15.94 -7.14 24.80
CA ALA A 19 -16.13 -7.58 23.41
C ALA A 19 -15.21 -6.82 22.44
N LEU A 20 -15.05 -5.51 22.62
CA LEU A 20 -14.14 -4.68 21.82
C LEU A 20 -12.69 -5.15 22.00
N GLN A 21 -12.29 -5.44 23.24
CA GLN A 21 -10.97 -5.96 23.56
C GLN A 21 -10.70 -7.29 22.84
N GLN A 22 -11.65 -8.23 22.89
CA GLN A 22 -11.53 -9.51 22.19
C GLN A 22 -11.43 -9.37 20.67
N ILE A 23 -12.18 -8.43 20.07
CA ILE A 23 -12.06 -8.14 18.63
C ILE A 23 -10.64 -7.70 18.32
N LEU A 24 -10.11 -6.72 19.06
CA LEU A 24 -8.77 -6.17 18.83
C LEU A 24 -7.67 -7.20 19.05
N GLU A 25 -7.77 -8.03 20.09
CA GLU A 25 -6.81 -9.11 20.37
C GLU A 25 -6.75 -10.15 19.25
N LEU A 26 -7.91 -10.61 18.76
CA LEU A 26 -7.96 -11.56 17.64
C LEU A 26 -7.44 -10.92 16.34
N ARG A 27 -7.77 -9.65 16.08
CA ARG A 27 -7.27 -8.93 14.91
C ARG A 27 -5.76 -8.73 14.98
N ALA A 28 -5.22 -8.39 16.15
CA ALA A 28 -3.78 -8.29 16.39
C ALA A 28 -3.06 -9.65 16.27
N ALA A 29 -3.74 -10.75 16.61
CA ALA A 29 -3.25 -12.12 16.41
C ALA A 29 -3.29 -12.59 14.94
N GLY A 30 -3.74 -11.75 14.00
CA GLY A 30 -3.68 -12.01 12.56
C GLY A 30 -4.96 -12.61 11.94
N PHE A 31 -6.02 -12.84 12.72
CA PHE A 31 -7.30 -13.32 12.17
C PHE A 31 -7.95 -12.24 11.31
N SER A 32 -8.48 -12.60 10.14
CA SER A 32 -9.20 -11.66 9.26
C SER A 32 -10.48 -11.12 9.91
N GLN A 33 -10.98 -9.97 9.43
CA GLN A 33 -12.25 -9.40 9.91
C GLN A 33 -13.42 -10.40 9.79
N GLN A 34 -13.42 -11.21 8.73
CA GLN A 34 -14.47 -12.22 8.49
C GLN A 34 -14.39 -13.37 9.51
N GLU A 35 -13.19 -13.83 9.85
CA GLU A 35 -12.98 -14.89 10.85
C GLU A 35 -13.34 -14.41 12.25
N VAL A 36 -12.97 -13.19 12.63
CA VAL A 36 -13.32 -12.61 13.93
C VAL A 36 -14.83 -12.39 14.03
N ALA A 37 -15.47 -11.90 12.97
CA ALA A 37 -16.92 -11.78 12.87
C ALA A 37 -17.62 -13.12 13.11
N GLY A 38 -17.17 -14.16 12.41
CA GLY A 38 -17.71 -15.52 12.56
C GLY A 38 -17.53 -16.09 13.97
N ARG A 39 -16.38 -15.87 14.61
CA ARG A 39 -16.09 -16.37 15.96
C ARG A 39 -16.91 -15.68 17.05
N LEU A 40 -17.14 -14.38 16.91
CA LEU A 40 -17.81 -13.57 17.92
C LEU A 40 -19.30 -13.36 17.64
N GLY A 41 -19.83 -13.92 16.55
CA GLY A 41 -21.23 -13.74 16.15
C GLY A 41 -21.57 -12.29 15.79
N LEU A 42 -20.60 -11.57 15.22
CA LEU A 42 -20.70 -10.16 14.82
C LEU A 42 -20.71 -10.04 13.29
N ASP A 43 -21.06 -8.87 12.80
CA ASP A 43 -20.91 -8.55 11.38
C ASP A 43 -19.49 -8.09 11.05
N ARG A 44 -18.95 -8.53 9.91
CA ARG A 44 -17.64 -8.06 9.40
C ARG A 44 -17.59 -6.54 9.24
N THR A 45 -18.70 -5.92 8.84
CA THR A 45 -18.82 -4.46 8.72
C THR A 45 -18.75 -3.74 10.06
N PHE A 46 -19.22 -4.34 11.16
CA PHE A 46 -19.07 -3.78 12.50
C PHE A 46 -17.59 -3.72 12.90
N ILE A 47 -16.86 -4.82 12.70
CA ILE A 47 -15.42 -4.88 12.99
C ILE A 47 -14.64 -3.86 12.16
N SER A 48 -14.92 -3.79 10.86
CA SER A 48 -14.29 -2.80 9.99
C SER A 48 -14.54 -1.36 10.46
N ARG A 49 -15.78 -1.04 10.85
CA ARG A 49 -16.13 0.30 11.35
C ARG A 49 -15.51 0.60 12.71
N LEU A 50 -15.39 -0.41 13.58
CA LEU A 50 -14.70 -0.28 14.85
C LEU A 50 -13.23 0.07 14.65
N GLU A 51 -12.54 -0.65 13.76
CA GLU A 51 -11.15 -0.36 13.41
C GLU A 51 -11.01 1.07 12.87
N THR A 52 -11.91 1.49 11.98
CA THR A 52 -11.95 2.88 11.48
C THR A 52 -12.23 3.90 12.59
N LEU A 53 -13.11 3.58 13.55
CA LEU A 53 -13.45 4.46 14.66
C LEU A 53 -12.27 4.66 15.64
N GLY A 54 -11.43 3.64 15.81
CA GLY A 54 -10.21 3.68 16.63
C GLY A 54 -8.94 3.98 15.84
N GLU A 55 -9.03 4.33 14.56
CA GLU A 55 -7.88 4.55 13.69
C GLU A 55 -7.19 5.88 14.07
N VAL A 56 -6.07 5.78 14.79
CA VAL A 56 -5.25 6.96 15.16
C VAL A 56 -4.29 7.34 14.03
N ARG A 57 -3.85 6.37 13.22
CA ARG A 57 -3.01 6.59 12.04
C ARG A 57 -3.13 5.43 11.05
N LYS A 58 -3.46 5.74 9.79
CA LYS A 58 -3.21 4.88 8.63
C LYS A 58 -1.99 5.44 7.90
N GLY A 59 -0.85 4.74 7.94
CA GLY A 59 0.21 5.07 6.99
C GLY A 59 -0.35 4.87 5.58
N LYS A 60 -0.10 5.82 4.66
CA LYS A 60 -0.42 5.59 3.24
C LYS A 60 0.35 4.34 2.78
N ARG A 61 -0.35 3.40 2.16
CA ARG A 61 0.28 2.20 1.61
C ARG A 61 1.11 2.59 0.40
N LEU A 62 2.42 2.34 0.46
CA LEU A 62 3.36 2.75 -0.58
C LEU A 62 3.77 1.58 -1.47
N ALA A 63 3.69 1.79 -2.78
CA ALA A 63 4.27 0.91 -3.79
C ALA A 63 5.35 1.66 -4.57
N VAL A 64 6.40 0.95 -4.97
CA VAL A 64 7.45 1.45 -5.84
C VAL A 64 7.62 0.52 -7.04
N ILE A 65 7.60 1.10 -8.24
CA ILE A 65 7.88 0.41 -9.49
C ILE A 65 9.03 1.14 -10.17
N GLY A 66 10.06 0.43 -10.60
CA GLY A 66 11.26 1.08 -11.12
C GLY A 66 12.03 0.27 -12.15
N PHE A 67 12.26 0.82 -13.34
CA PHE A 67 13.07 0.19 -14.37
C PHE A 67 13.46 1.17 -15.50
N PRO A 68 14.64 1.02 -16.12
CA PRO A 68 15.74 0.09 -15.77
C PRO A 68 16.67 0.67 -14.68
N LEU A 69 16.97 -0.11 -13.65
CA LEU A 69 17.77 0.29 -12.48
C LEU A 69 18.98 -0.62 -12.25
N ARG A 70 20.19 -0.06 -12.31
CA ARG A 70 21.44 -0.81 -12.05
C ARG A 70 21.63 -1.17 -10.57
N ASN A 71 21.24 -0.27 -9.67
CA ASN A 71 21.36 -0.43 -8.22
C ASN A 71 20.02 -0.80 -7.56
N LYS A 72 19.21 -1.62 -8.24
CA LYS A 72 17.87 -2.03 -7.80
C LYS A 72 17.87 -2.66 -6.40
N GLU A 73 18.92 -3.39 -6.01
CA GLU A 73 19.03 -4.01 -4.68
C GLU A 73 19.15 -2.95 -3.59
N GLU A 74 19.94 -1.91 -3.84
CA GLU A 74 20.14 -0.79 -2.90
C GLU A 74 18.87 0.04 -2.76
N ILE A 75 18.21 0.34 -3.88
CA ILE A 75 16.91 1.03 -3.90
C ILE A 75 15.84 0.18 -3.21
N GLY A 76 15.85 -1.13 -3.42
CA GLY A 76 14.96 -2.07 -2.75
C GLY A 76 15.17 -2.10 -1.23
N ALA A 77 16.42 -2.05 -0.76
CA ALA A 77 16.74 -1.96 0.67
C ALA A 77 16.26 -0.63 1.27
N VAL A 78 16.46 0.49 0.57
CA VAL A 78 15.96 1.81 0.99
C VAL A 78 14.44 1.82 1.07
N ALA A 79 13.74 1.26 0.08
CA ALA A 79 12.29 1.12 0.08
C ALA A 79 11.79 0.29 1.28
N GLY A 80 12.38 -0.90 1.49
CA GLY A 80 11.99 -1.80 2.58
C GLY A 80 12.20 -1.18 3.97
N SER A 81 13.31 -0.46 4.17
CA SER A 81 13.59 0.22 5.45
C SER A 81 12.63 1.38 5.77
N ARG A 82 11.86 1.86 4.79
CA ARG A 82 10.95 3.02 4.90
C ARG A 82 9.48 2.64 4.77
N GLY A 83 9.15 1.36 4.93
CA GLY A 83 7.76 0.90 4.97
C GLY A 83 7.05 0.85 3.62
N VAL A 84 7.81 0.78 2.52
CA VAL A 84 7.25 0.42 1.22
C VAL A 84 6.80 -1.04 1.27
N GLU A 85 5.52 -1.29 1.00
CA GLU A 85 4.90 -2.62 1.14
C GLU A 85 4.97 -3.44 -0.16
N PHE A 86 5.19 -2.78 -1.30
CA PHE A 86 5.38 -3.43 -2.59
C PHE A 86 6.49 -2.77 -3.40
N THR A 87 7.44 -3.56 -3.86
CA THR A 87 8.58 -3.10 -4.63
C THR A 87 8.75 -3.99 -5.85
N TRP A 88 8.70 -3.39 -7.04
CA TRP A 88 8.96 -4.07 -8.30
C TRP A 88 10.01 -3.29 -9.09
N LEU A 89 11.27 -3.69 -8.92
CA LEU A 89 12.43 -3.03 -9.51
C LEU A 89 13.14 -4.01 -10.45
N MET A 90 13.58 -3.53 -11.61
CA MET A 90 14.22 -4.36 -12.62
C MET A 90 15.36 -3.63 -13.30
N ASP A 91 16.40 -4.37 -13.66
CA ASP A 91 17.39 -3.92 -14.64
C ASP A 91 16.91 -4.19 -16.09
N GLU A 92 17.67 -3.71 -17.07
CA GLU A 92 17.34 -3.86 -18.48
C GLU A 92 17.32 -5.33 -18.92
N LYS A 93 18.19 -6.17 -18.37
CA LYS A 93 18.25 -7.60 -18.69
C LYS A 93 16.96 -8.31 -18.25
N GLU A 94 16.55 -8.10 -17.00
CA GLU A 94 15.30 -8.64 -16.46
C GLU A 94 14.08 -8.12 -17.21
N ARG A 95 14.09 -6.83 -17.61
CA ARG A 95 13.02 -6.25 -18.42
C ARG A 95 12.85 -6.99 -19.74
N TRP A 96 13.96 -7.31 -20.41
CA TRP A 96 13.93 -8.11 -21.64
C TRP A 96 13.51 -9.56 -21.38
N GLU A 97 13.96 -10.18 -20.29
CA GLU A 97 13.55 -11.55 -19.92
C GLU A 97 12.05 -11.64 -19.64
N LEU A 98 11.45 -10.59 -19.09
CA LEU A 98 10.02 -10.53 -18.82
C LEU A 98 9.16 -10.47 -20.09
N VAL A 99 9.70 -9.97 -21.20
CA VAL A 99 9.02 -9.95 -22.50
C VAL A 99 9.42 -11.16 -23.37
N ARG A 100 10.65 -11.66 -23.20
CA ARG A 100 11.24 -12.69 -24.05
C ARG A 100 10.55 -14.04 -23.82
N GLY A 101 9.92 -14.56 -24.87
CA GLY A 101 9.26 -15.87 -24.85
C GLY A 101 7.83 -15.87 -24.30
N GLN A 102 7.29 -14.70 -23.92
CA GLN A 102 5.88 -14.55 -23.58
C GLN A 102 5.04 -14.17 -24.81
N SER A 103 3.82 -14.65 -24.90
CA SER A 103 2.86 -14.10 -25.86
C SER A 103 2.45 -12.69 -25.43
N ALA A 104 1.98 -11.88 -26.37
CA ALA A 104 1.45 -10.55 -26.06
C ALA A 104 0.30 -10.60 -25.03
N ILE A 105 -0.48 -11.69 -25.03
CA ILE A 105 -1.59 -11.92 -24.10
C ILE A 105 -1.06 -12.24 -22.69
N ASP A 106 0.00 -13.06 -22.58
CA ASP A 106 0.59 -13.41 -21.28
C ASP A 106 1.20 -12.19 -20.61
N PHE A 107 1.92 -11.37 -21.37
CA PHE A 107 2.49 -10.12 -20.88
C PHE A 107 1.38 -9.15 -20.44
N PHE A 108 0.30 -9.04 -21.21
CA PHE A 108 -0.86 -8.22 -20.82
C PHE A 108 -1.49 -8.69 -19.50
N ASN A 109 -1.71 -10.00 -19.35
CA ASN A 109 -2.27 -10.58 -18.12
C ASN A 109 -1.36 -10.32 -16.90
N LEU A 110 -0.04 -10.46 -17.08
CA LEU A 110 0.94 -10.16 -16.04
C LEU A 110 0.86 -8.68 -15.61
N VAL A 111 0.77 -7.76 -16.57
CA VAL A 111 0.62 -6.32 -16.28
C VAL A 111 -0.70 -6.05 -15.55
N MET A 112 -1.81 -6.66 -15.97
CA MET A 112 -3.12 -6.51 -15.32
C MET A 112 -3.14 -7.05 -13.89
N GLU A 113 -2.45 -8.17 -13.63
CA GLU A 113 -2.26 -8.71 -12.28
C GLU A 113 -1.54 -7.68 -11.39
N LYS A 114 -0.46 -7.06 -11.89
CA LYS A 114 0.26 -6.02 -11.14
C LYS A 114 -0.59 -4.78 -10.91
N ILE A 115 -1.35 -4.32 -11.90
CA ILE A 115 -2.30 -3.20 -11.73
C ILE A 115 -3.30 -3.51 -10.62
N THR A 116 -3.86 -4.72 -10.58
CA THR A 116 -4.80 -5.14 -9.54
C THR A 116 -4.18 -5.06 -8.14
N VAL A 117 -2.92 -5.46 -7.99
CA VAL A 117 -2.18 -5.29 -6.73
C VAL A 117 -2.01 -3.81 -6.40
N LEU A 118 -1.55 -3.00 -7.36
CA LEU A 118 -1.24 -1.58 -7.19
C LEU A 118 -2.46 -0.71 -6.86
N GLN A 119 -3.67 -1.11 -7.27
CA GLN A 119 -4.91 -0.43 -6.90
C GLN A 119 -5.20 -0.44 -5.39
N HIS A 120 -4.54 -1.30 -4.62
CA HIS A 120 -4.67 -1.35 -3.16
C HIS A 120 -3.71 -0.41 -2.42
N PHE A 121 -2.97 0.43 -3.14
CA PHE A 121 -1.95 1.34 -2.61
C PHE A 121 -2.40 2.79 -2.75
N ASP A 122 -2.12 3.59 -1.72
CA ASP A 122 -2.50 5.00 -1.67
C ASP A 122 -1.51 5.87 -2.47
N VAL A 123 -0.24 5.46 -2.53
CA VAL A 123 0.81 6.13 -3.32
C VAL A 123 1.62 5.12 -4.10
N ILE A 124 1.77 5.35 -5.40
CA ILE A 124 2.61 4.56 -6.31
C ILE A 124 3.74 5.46 -6.83
N ILE A 125 4.98 5.10 -6.54
CA ILE A 125 6.17 5.79 -7.06
C ILE A 125 6.65 5.05 -8.31
N ILE A 126 6.69 5.73 -9.45
CA ILE A 126 7.20 5.24 -10.72
C ILE A 126 8.59 5.82 -10.97
N ILE A 127 9.59 4.96 -11.05
CA ILE A 127 10.98 5.31 -11.36
C ILE A 127 11.28 4.85 -12.79
N GLY A 128 11.55 5.76 -13.72
CA GLY A 128 11.88 5.37 -15.09
C GLY A 128 11.37 6.33 -16.16
N SER A 129 10.75 5.79 -17.22
CA SER A 129 10.30 6.62 -18.35
C SER A 129 8.91 7.24 -18.11
N ARG A 130 8.71 8.45 -18.65
CA ARG A 130 7.43 9.17 -18.58
C ARG A 130 6.25 8.43 -19.23
N LYS A 131 6.53 7.49 -20.15
CA LYS A 131 5.49 6.66 -20.80
C LYS A 131 4.77 5.77 -19.77
N TRP A 132 5.51 5.13 -18.87
CA TRP A 132 4.96 4.25 -17.84
C TRP A 132 4.22 5.02 -16.76
N PHE A 133 4.69 6.22 -16.43
CA PHE A 133 3.94 7.14 -15.57
C PHE A 133 2.54 7.45 -16.12
N LYS A 134 2.42 7.82 -17.41
CA LYS A 134 1.11 8.11 -18.03
C LYS A 134 0.17 6.90 -18.03
N ILE A 135 0.72 5.69 -18.22
CA ILE A 135 -0.08 4.46 -18.17
C ILE A 135 -0.58 4.21 -16.74
N ALA A 136 0.29 4.34 -15.74
CA ALA A 136 -0.07 4.21 -14.34
C ALA A 136 -1.12 5.25 -13.91
N GLU A 137 -0.93 6.52 -14.31
CA GLU A 137 -1.86 7.62 -14.05
C GLU A 137 -3.24 7.40 -14.68
N ALA A 138 -3.32 6.72 -15.82
CA ALA A 138 -4.59 6.41 -16.48
C ALA A 138 -5.33 5.19 -15.90
N LEU A 139 -4.62 4.30 -15.19
CA LEU A 139 -5.15 2.99 -14.76
C LEU A 139 -5.27 2.83 -13.23
N LEU A 140 -4.61 3.69 -12.46
CA LEU A 140 -4.59 3.64 -10.99
C LEU A 140 -5.29 4.85 -10.40
N ASP A 141 -6.13 4.60 -9.39
CA ASP A 141 -6.84 5.66 -8.65
C ASP A 141 -5.98 6.32 -7.56
N GLY A 142 -4.86 5.68 -7.18
CA GLY A 142 -3.93 6.16 -6.17
C GLY A 142 -3.06 7.32 -6.63
N GLN A 143 -2.39 7.99 -5.69
CA GLN A 143 -1.47 9.08 -6.02
C GLN A 143 -0.23 8.51 -6.73
N VAL A 144 -0.09 8.78 -8.03
CA VAL A 144 1.09 8.37 -8.79
C VAL A 144 2.16 9.48 -8.75
N LEU A 145 3.36 9.15 -8.29
CA LEU A 145 4.52 10.04 -8.29
C LEU A 145 5.55 9.55 -9.30
N PHE A 146 6.22 10.47 -9.99
CA PHE A 146 7.23 10.14 -10.98
C PHE A 146 8.61 10.58 -10.50
N LEU A 147 9.56 9.65 -10.52
CA LEU A 147 10.99 9.88 -10.32
C LEU A 147 11.71 9.62 -11.64
N GLU A 148 12.20 10.69 -12.23
CA GLU A 148 12.93 10.63 -13.51
C GLU A 148 14.36 10.13 -13.28
N LEU A 149 14.77 9.11 -14.04
CA LEU A 149 16.13 8.55 -13.99
C LEU A 149 17.16 9.33 -14.81
N GLY A 150 16.75 10.39 -15.51
CA GLY A 150 17.59 11.21 -16.39
C GLY A 150 16.91 11.53 -17.73
N SER A 151 17.62 12.23 -18.62
CA SER A 151 17.07 12.70 -19.90
C SER A 151 16.77 11.55 -20.88
N SER A 152 15.50 11.41 -21.27
CA SER A 152 15.01 10.48 -22.29
C SER A 152 15.74 10.66 -23.64
N PRO A 153 15.99 9.57 -24.41
CA PRO A 153 15.59 8.19 -24.16
C PRO A 153 16.52 7.45 -23.18
N ILE A 154 15.92 6.71 -22.24
CA ILE A 154 16.65 5.79 -21.35
C ILE A 154 16.93 4.51 -22.14
N THR A 155 18.16 4.36 -22.62
CA THR A 155 18.62 3.20 -23.40
C THR A 155 19.52 2.27 -22.61
N GLU A 156 19.89 2.63 -21.38
CA GLU A 156 20.82 1.90 -20.52
C GLU A 156 20.37 1.94 -19.06
N ASP A 157 20.84 0.98 -18.26
CA ASP A 157 20.56 0.93 -16.82
C ASP A 157 20.99 2.23 -16.15
N CYS A 158 20.08 2.84 -15.40
CA CYS A 158 20.35 4.07 -14.67
C CYS A 158 20.65 3.77 -13.20
N ILE A 159 21.46 4.62 -12.59
CA ILE A 159 21.72 4.58 -11.15
C ILE A 159 20.85 5.66 -10.51
N LEU A 160 20.01 5.27 -9.56
CA LEU A 160 19.26 6.21 -8.75
C LEU A 160 20.05 6.48 -7.46
N ASP A 161 20.21 7.75 -7.08
CA ASP A 161 20.81 8.09 -5.78
C ASP A 161 19.91 7.59 -4.63
N PRO A 162 20.38 6.66 -3.78
CA PRO A 162 19.60 6.13 -2.66
C PRO A 162 19.24 7.19 -1.63
N GLN A 163 20.08 8.22 -1.44
CA GLN A 163 19.81 9.32 -0.50
C GLN A 163 18.71 10.25 -1.03
N CYS A 164 18.74 10.53 -2.33
CA CYS A 164 17.66 11.25 -3.00
C CYS A 164 16.34 10.47 -2.89
N PHE A 165 16.35 9.17 -3.18
CA PHE A 165 15.17 8.32 -3.09
C PHE A 165 14.63 8.23 -1.65
N ALA A 166 15.51 8.05 -0.67
CA ALA A 166 15.19 8.11 0.74
C ALA A 166 14.48 9.42 1.13
N SER A 167 15.01 10.55 0.68
CA SER A 167 14.44 11.88 0.97
C SER A 167 13.04 12.04 0.38
N VAL A 168 12.80 11.49 -0.83
CA VAL A 168 11.47 11.49 -1.46
C VAL A 168 10.49 10.65 -0.64
N LEU A 169 10.88 9.43 -0.24
CA LEU A 169 10.05 8.58 0.61
C LEU A 169 9.71 9.27 1.93
N ASP A 170 10.70 9.90 2.57
CA ASP A 170 10.51 10.63 3.83
C ASP A 170 9.53 11.80 3.67
N GLN A 171 9.61 12.54 2.55
CA GLN A 171 8.65 13.60 2.23
C GLN A 171 7.24 13.07 1.98
N VAL A 172 7.10 11.98 1.22
CA VAL A 172 5.80 11.37 0.92
C VAL A 172 5.14 10.85 2.19
N MET A 173 5.92 10.28 3.09
CA MET A 173 5.45 9.85 4.41
C MET A 173 5.09 11.05 5.31
N ALA A 174 5.87 12.15 5.25
CA ALA A 174 5.65 13.37 6.04
C ALA A 174 4.51 14.26 5.54
N GLN A 175 4.19 14.23 4.24
CA GLN A 175 3.05 14.94 3.63
C GLN A 175 1.68 14.32 3.97
N THR A 176 1.65 13.29 4.81
CA THR A 176 0.43 12.84 5.46
C THR A 176 -0.03 13.96 6.41
N PRO A 177 -1.17 14.64 6.15
CA PRO A 177 -1.50 15.85 6.90
C PRO A 177 -1.61 15.58 8.39
N ARG A 178 -0.90 16.39 9.19
CA ARG A 178 -1.39 16.84 10.49
C ARG A 178 -2.84 17.29 10.31
N ASP A 179 -3.71 16.78 11.16
CA ASP A 179 -5.01 17.35 11.56
C ASP A 179 -5.59 18.41 10.62
N LYS A 180 -6.61 18.01 9.86
CA LYS A 180 -7.75 18.93 9.72
C LYS A 180 -8.66 18.64 10.90
N ASN A 181 -8.66 19.59 11.84
CA ASN A 181 -9.72 19.87 12.82
C ASN A 181 -11.02 19.11 12.55
N ILE A 182 -11.49 18.35 13.55
CA ILE A 182 -12.83 18.46 14.15
C ILE A 182 -12.70 18.02 15.61
#